data_AF-A0A0F7FIB7-F1
#
_entry.id   AF-A0A0F7FIB7-F1
#
_cell.length_a   1.000
_cell.length_b   1.000
_cell.length_c   1.000
_cell.angle_alpha   90.00
_cell.angle_beta   90.00
_cell.angle_gamma   90.00
#
_symmetry.space_group_name_H-M   'P 1'
#
loop_
_entity.id
_entity.type
_entity.pdbx_description
1 polymer ?
#
loop_
_entity_poly.entity_id
_entity_poly.type
_entity_poly.pdbx_seq_one_letter_code
_entity_poly.pdbx_strand_id
1 'polypeptide(L)' 'MELEAQVRTSSEAYRVIREARRNGYRKIILYVPAQDPAGAAEVVRGALAEASFLTVEVRVMRDAGRSNNNR' A
#
# COMPACT_ATOMS: atom_id res chain seq x y z
N MET A 1 -3.90 15.19 -8.82
CA MET A 1 -3.10 14.06 -9.33
C MET A 1 -3.09 12.98 -8.27
N GLU A 2 -3.43 11.76 -8.68
CA GLU A 2 -3.56 10.58 -7.83
C GLU A 2 -2.57 9.52 -8.31
N LEU A 3 -1.94 8.79 -7.37
CA LEU A 3 -1.04 7.67 -7.65
C LEU A 3 -1.64 6.39 -7.08
N GLU A 4 -1.76 5.37 -7.91
CA GLU A 4 -2.21 4.04 -7.49
C GLU A 4 -1.04 3.07 -7.57
N ALA A 5 -0.79 2.33 -6.49
CA ALA A 5 0.31 1.38 -6.45
C ALA A 5 -0.02 0.17 -5.57
N GLN A 6 0.43 -1.01 -6.01
CA GLN A 6 0.42 -2.21 -5.16
C GLN A 6 1.73 -2.28 -4.38
N VAL A 7 1.66 -2.55 -3.08
CA VAL A 7 2.82 -2.68 -2.20
C VAL A 7 2.68 -3.93 -1.35
N ARG A 8 3.71 -4.79 -1.35
CA ARG A 8 3.72 -6.04 -0.57
C ARG A 8 4.58 -5.92 0.68
N THR A 9 5.53 -4.99 0.65
CA THR A 9 6.52 -4.77 1.71
C THR A 9 6.61 -3.31 2.11
N SER A 10 7.10 -3.06 3.32
CA SER A 10 7.29 -1.69 3.81
C SER A 10 8.27 -0.89 2.93
N SER A 11 9.30 -1.55 2.41
CA SER A 11 10.28 -0.94 1.49
C SER A 11 9.63 -0.42 0.20
N GLU A 12 8.66 -1.15 -0.36
CA GLU A 12 7.89 -0.71 -1.51
C GLU A 12 6.99 0.48 -1.16
N ALA A 13 6.31 0.44 -0.01
CA ALA A 13 5.52 1.56 0.48
C ALA A 13 6.37 2.83 0.60
N TYR A 14 7.56 2.76 1.18
CA TYR A 14 8.49 3.91 1.25
C TYR A 14 8.92 4.44 -0.11
N ARG A 15 9.18 3.55 -1.08
CA ARG A 15 9.49 3.98 -2.45
C ARG A 15 8.33 4.76 -3.06
N VAL A 16 7.11 4.22 -2.98
CA VAL A 16 5.92 4.87 -3.54
C VAL A 16 5.69 6.25 -2.90
N ILE A 17 5.78 6.37 -1.57
CA ILE A 17 5.63 7.67 -0.88
C ILE A 17 6.70 8.67 -1.34
N ARG A 18 7.97 8.24 -1.49
CA ARG A 18 9.04 9.12 -1.96
C ARG A 18 8.86 9.57 -3.41
N GLU A 19 8.44 8.66 -4.28
CA GLU A 19 8.12 8.99 -5.68
C GLU A 19 6.92 9.95 -5.75
N ALA A 20 5.91 9.73 -4.92
CA ALA A 20 4.76 10.61 -4.83
C ALA A 20 5.16 12.03 -4.41
N ARG A 21 6.06 12.16 -3.42
CA ARG A 21 6.62 13.45 -2.99
C ARG A 21 7.36 14.17 -4.10
N ARG A 22 8.25 13.45 -4.80
CA ARG A 22 9.09 14.03 -5.88
C ARG A 22 8.26 14.54 -7.04
N ASN A 23 7.14 13.88 -7.34
CA ASN A 23 6.26 14.23 -8.45
C ASN A 23 5.07 15.12 -8.04
N GLY A 24 4.95 15.50 -6.76
CA GLY A 24 3.90 16.41 -6.30
C GLY A 24 2.48 15.82 -6.26
N TYR A 25 2.35 14.50 -6.03
CA TYR A 25 1.05 13.87 -5.88
C TYR A 25 0.36 14.32 -4.59
N ARG A 26 -0.97 14.48 -4.65
CA ARG A 26 -1.80 14.94 -3.52
C ARG A 26 -2.57 13.81 -2.84
N LYS A 27 -2.73 12.68 -3.52
CA LYS A 27 -3.38 11.47 -3.00
C LYS A 27 -2.72 10.21 -3.55
N ILE A 28 -2.62 9.18 -2.71
CA ILE A 28 -2.12 7.86 -3.07
C ILE A 28 -3.13 6.81 -2.63
N ILE A 29 -3.34 5.80 -3.48
CA ILE A 29 -4.10 4.59 -3.13
C ILE A 29 -3.10 3.42 -3.12
N LEU A 30 -2.87 2.86 -1.93
CA LEU A 30 -1.98 1.72 -1.73
C LEU A 30 -2.82 0.44 -1.65
N TYR A 31 -2.60 -0.45 -2.60
CA TYR A 31 -3.18 -1.78 -2.61
C TYR A 31 -2.22 -2.75 -1.91
N VAL A 32 -2.65 -3.30 -0.77
CA VAL A 32 -1.80 -4.16 0.06
C VAL A 32 -2.38 -5.57 0.06
N PRO A 33 -1.72 -6.58 -0.53
CA PRO A 33 -2.13 -7.97 -0.38
C PRO A 33 -1.83 -8.42 1.05
N ALA A 34 -2.87 -8.63 1.84
CA ALA A 34 -2.77 -9.12 3.21
C ALA A 34 -3.97 -10.02 3.54
N GLN A 35 -3.79 -10.89 4.53
CA GLN A 35 -4.89 -11.75 5.02
C GLN A 35 -5.95 -10.91 5.76
N ASP A 36 -5.50 -9.86 6.44
CA ASP A 36 -6.31 -9.01 7.29
C ASP A 36 -5.82 -7.54 7.27
N PRO A 37 -6.65 -6.61 7.76
CA PRO A 37 -6.28 -5.19 7.80
C PRO A 37 -5.11 -4.85 8.72
N ALA A 38 -4.84 -5.63 9.78
CA ALA A 38 -3.72 -5.36 10.68
C ALA A 38 -2.39 -5.66 9.98
N GLY A 39 -2.30 -6.78 9.26
CA GLY A 39 -1.14 -7.11 8.43
C GLY A 39 -0.86 -6.04 7.35
N ALA A 40 -1.91 -5.53 6.70
CA ALA A 40 -1.76 -4.42 5.76
C ALA A 40 -1.28 -3.13 6.45
N ALA A 41 -1.82 -2.82 7.63
CA ALA A 41 -1.42 -1.66 8.41
C ALA A 41 0.05 -1.73 8.83
N GLU A 42 0.57 -2.90 9.19
CA GLU A 42 2.00 -3.08 9.53
C GLU A 42 2.92 -2.77 8.34
N VAL A 43 2.55 -3.21 7.13
CA VAL A 43 3.31 -2.94 5.91
C VAL A 43 3.45 -1.44 5.66
N VAL A 44 2.36 -0.68 5.80
CA VAL A 44 2.33 0.74 5.45
C VAL A 44 2.63 1.68 6.62
N ARG A 45 2.60 1.22 7.88
CA ARG A 45 2.74 2.05 9.09
C ARG A 45 3.95 2.99 9.02
N GLY A 46 5.11 2.45 8.67
CA GLY A 46 6.35 3.25 8.58
C GLY A 46 6.28 4.31 7.47
N ALA A 47 5.73 3.94 6.31
CA ALA A 47 5.61 4.84 5.17
C ALA A 47 4.55 5.94 5.40
N LEU A 48 3.46 5.63 6.10
CA LEU A 48 2.41 6.59 6.46
C LEU A 48 2.94 7.71 7.37
N ALA A 49 3.89 7.41 8.26
CA ALA A 49 4.52 8.43 9.11
C ALA A 49 5.25 9.52 8.29
N GLU A 50 5.76 9.16 7.11
CA GLU A 50 6.40 10.12 6.19
C GLU A 50 5.42 10.78 5.21
N ALA A 51 4.19 10.27 5.10
CA ALA A 51 3.20 10.68 4.11
C ALA A 51 2.31 11.86 4.53
N SER A 52 2.68 12.62 5.57
CA SER A 52 1.87 13.71 6.15
C SER A 52 1.52 14.85 5.19
N PHE A 53 2.20 14.92 4.04
CA PHE A 53 2.00 15.93 3.00
C PHE A 53 0.91 15.56 1.99
N LEU A 54 0.30 14.37 2.07
CA LEU A 54 -0.73 13.90 1.15
C LEU A 54 -1.78 13.01 1.83
N THR A 55 -2.87 12.73 1.11
CA THR A 55 -3.88 11.77 1.55
C THR A 55 -3.50 10.36 1.11
N VAL A 56 -3.41 9.39 2.03
CA VAL A 56 -3.19 7.98 1.70
C VAL A 56 -4.45 7.18 1.98
N GLU A 57 -4.94 6.47 0.97
CA GLU A 57 -5.97 5.45 1.10
C GLU A 57 -5.30 4.08 1.04
N VAL A 58 -5.62 3.20 2.00
CA VAL A 58 -5.07 1.84 2.06
C VAL A 58 -6.19 0.87 1.77
N ARG A 59 -6.05 0.12 0.68
CA ARG A 59 -7.01 -0.91 0.26
C ARG A 59 -6.38 -2.27 0.44
N VAL A 60 -6.93 -3.03 1.37
CA VAL A 60 -6.53 -4.42 1.58
C VAL A 60 -7.08 -5.25 0.42
N MET A 61 -6.18 -5.80 -0.37
CA MET A 61 -6.53 -6.85 -1.30
C MET A 61 -6.46 -8.16 -0.52
N ARG A 62 -7.55 -8.92 -0.47
CA ARG A 62 -7.42 -10.32 -0.04
C ARG A 62 -6.47 -10.98 -1.01
N ASP A 63 -5.29 -11.34 -0.51
CA ASP A 63 -4.46 -12.30 -1.23
C ASP A 63 -5.32 -13.55 -1.32
N ALA A 64 -5.85 -13.82 -2.51
CA ALA A 64 -6.54 -15.06 -2.79
C ALA A 64 -5.47 -16.15 -2.72
N GLY A 65 -5.11 -16.54 -1.50
CA GLY A 65 -4.26 -17.68 -1.25
C GLY A 65 -4.85 -18.83 -2.04
N ARG A 66 -4.16 -19.22 -3.11
CA ARG A 66 -4.20 -20.53 -3.76
C ARG A 66 -5.40 -21.36 -3.28
N SER A 67 -6.56 -21.20 -3.92
CA SER A 67 -7.60 -22.22 -3.82
C SER A 67 -7.05 -23.43 -4.54
N ASN A 68 -6.44 -24.32 -3.76
CA ASN A 68 -6.00 -25.63 -4.18
C ASN A 68 -7.27 -26.45 -4.48
N ASN A 69 -7.91 -26.18 -5.63
CA ASN A 69 -8.99 -27.01 -6.13
C ASN A 69 -8.36 -28.27 -6.72
N ASN A 70 -8.06 -29.20 -5.82
CA ASN A 70 -8.14 -30.62 -6.12
C ASN A 70 -9.55 -30.90 -6.66
N ARG A 71 -9.66 -31.21 -7.95
CA ARG A 71 -10.66 -32.15 -8.46
C ARG A 71 -10.19 -32.78 -9.75
#